data_AF-B7FJC5-F1
#
_entry.id   AF-B7FJC5-F1
#
_cell.length_a   1.000
_cell.length_b   1.000
_cell.length_c   1.000
_cell.angle_alpha   90.00
_cell.angle_beta   90.00
_cell.angle_gamma   90.00
#
_symmetry.space_group_name_H-M   'P 1'
#
loop_
_entity.id
_entity.type
_entity.pdbx_description
1 polymer ?
#
loop_
_entity_poly.entity_id
_entity_poly.type
_entity_poly.pdbx_seq_one_letter_code
_entity_poly.pdbx_strand_id
1 'polypeptide(L)'
;MENGDIPEDANEHCPGPQSDSAGKSDACEGCPNQQICATAPKGPDPDMVAIAERMATVKHKILVLSGKGGVGKNTFQLFNAWMLLM
;
A
#
# COMPACT_ATOMS: atom_id res chain seq x y z
N MET A 1 3.90 13.30 -15.14
CA MET A 1 4.41 11.92 -15.26
C MET A 1 4.64 11.45 -13.83
N GLU A 2 3.79 10.54 -13.39
CA GLU A 2 3.47 10.25 -11.99
C GLU A 2 4.48 9.25 -11.43
N ASN A 3 5.60 9.75 -10.90
CA ASN A 3 6.59 8.93 -10.16
C ASN A 3 6.21 8.88 -8.67
N GLY A 4 5.00 8.41 -8.37
CA GLY A 4 4.51 8.26 -6.99
C GLY A 4 4.80 6.88 -6.36
N ASP A 5 5.11 5.88 -7.19
CA ASP A 5 5.14 4.47 -6.76
C ASP A 5 6.55 3.85 -6.67
N ILE A 6 7.59 4.64 -6.91
CA ILE A 6 8.98 4.18 -6.84
C ILE A 6 9.50 4.51 -5.43
N PRO A 7 9.82 3.51 -4.59
CA PRO A 7 10.35 3.77 -3.25
C PRO A 7 11.72 4.45 -3.32
N GLU A 8 12.09 5.23 -2.30
CA GLU A 8 13.38 5.95 -2.25
C GLU A 8 14.60 5.02 -2.32
N ASP A 9 14.45 3.78 -1.84
CA ASP A 9 15.47 2.72 -1.91
C ASP A 9 15.48 1.96 -3.25
N ALA A 10 14.68 2.38 -4.23
CA ALA A 10 14.70 1.77 -5.56
C ALA A 10 15.96 2.18 -6.32
N ASN A 11 16.37 1.34 -7.26
CA ASN A 11 17.43 1.70 -8.20
C ASN A 11 16.99 2.83 -9.14
N GLU A 12 17.97 3.59 -9.66
CA GLU A 12 17.71 4.77 -10.51
C GLU A 12 16.94 4.45 -11.80
N HIS A 13 16.92 3.17 -12.20
CA HIS A 13 16.22 2.68 -13.40
C HIS A 13 14.99 1.83 -13.08
N CYS A 14 14.45 1.90 -11.86
CA CYS A 14 13.24 1.17 -11.51
C CYS A 14 12.08 1.61 -12.43
N PRO A 15 11.46 0.69 -13.20
CA PRO A 15 10.32 1.05 -14.04
C PRO A 15 9.06 1.38 -13.21
N GLY A 16 9.06 1.12 -11.90
CA GLY A 16 7.93 1.28 -11.00
C GLY A 16 6.98 0.07 -11.01
N PRO A 17 6.26 -0.20 -9.91
CA PRO A 17 5.45 -1.40 -9.73
C PRO A 17 4.19 -1.42 -10.63
N GLN A 18 3.71 -0.26 -11.07
CA GLN A 18 2.57 -0.17 -11.99
C GLN A 18 2.97 -0.32 -13.48
N SER A 19 4.27 -0.33 -13.78
CA SER A 19 4.75 -0.42 -15.17
C SER A 19 4.60 -1.83 -15.74
N ASP A 20 4.36 -1.92 -17.04
CA ASP A 20 4.30 -3.22 -17.72
C ASP A 20 5.60 -4.01 -17.64
N SER A 21 6.71 -3.29 -17.52
CA SER A 21 8.07 -3.82 -17.44
C SER A 21 8.50 -4.20 -16.00
N ALA A 22 7.64 -3.97 -15.00
CA ALA A 22 7.92 -4.32 -13.60
C ALA A 22 8.24 -5.81 -13.46
N GLY A 23 9.38 -6.13 -12.85
CA GLY A 23 9.86 -7.51 -12.65
C GLY A 23 10.38 -8.22 -13.91
N LYS A 24 10.32 -7.57 -15.09
CA LYS A 24 10.70 -8.14 -16.39
C LYS A 24 11.85 -7.42 -17.09
N SER A 25 12.08 -6.14 -16.79
CA SER A 25 13.20 -5.38 -17.35
C SER A 25 14.53 -5.78 -16.73
N ASP A 26 15.63 -5.52 -17.44
CA ASP A 26 17.00 -5.70 -16.95
C ASP A 26 17.23 -4.96 -15.63
N ALA A 27 16.62 -3.78 -15.46
CA ALA A 27 16.67 -3.01 -14.22
C ALA A 27 16.00 -3.71 -13.01
N CYS A 28 15.28 -4.81 -13.21
CA CYS A 28 14.69 -5.60 -12.12
C CYS A 28 15.53 -6.82 -11.75
N GLU A 29 16.61 -7.12 -12.47
CA GLU A 29 17.50 -8.24 -12.15
C GLU A 29 18.17 -8.04 -10.78
N GLY A 30 18.08 -9.05 -9.92
CA GLY A 30 18.63 -8.99 -8.57
C GLY A 30 17.78 -8.21 -7.56
N CYS A 31 16.64 -7.65 -7.96
CA CYS A 31 15.71 -7.01 -7.03
C CYS A 31 15.01 -8.06 -6.16
N PRO A 32 15.01 -7.93 -4.81
CA PRO A 32 14.38 -8.91 -3.92
C PRO A 32 12.87 -9.07 -4.17
N ASN A 33 12.23 -8.04 -4.73
CA ASN A 33 10.80 -8.03 -5.03
C ASN A 33 10.49 -8.30 -6.50
N GLN A 34 11.46 -8.77 -7.31
CA GLN A 34 11.29 -8.96 -8.76
C GLN A 34 10.07 -9.81 -9.12
N GLN A 35 9.91 -10.99 -8.49
CA GLN A 35 8.77 -11.88 -8.75
C GLN A 35 7.45 -11.21 -8.36
N ILE A 36 7.42 -10.51 -7.23
CA ILE A 36 6.24 -9.79 -6.75
C ILE A 36 5.84 -8.72 -7.77
N CYS A 37 6.80 -7.91 -8.23
CA CYS A 37 6.56 -6.92 -9.27
C CYS A 37 6.12 -7.53 -10.61
N ALA A 38 6.59 -8.74 -10.95
CA ALA A 38 6.22 -9.42 -12.20
C ALA A 38 4.79 -9.98 -12.18
N THR A 39 4.31 -10.44 -11.01
CA THR A 39 3.01 -11.11 -10.85
C THR A 39 1.94 -10.23 -10.23
N ALA A 40 2.30 -9.08 -9.65
CA ALA A 40 1.35 -8.20 -9.00
C ALA A 40 0.26 -7.76 -9.99
N PRO A 41 -1.02 -7.78 -9.58
CA PRO A 41 -2.09 -7.20 -10.38
C PRO A 41 -1.79 -5.71 -10.57
N LYS A 42 -1.76 -5.29 -11.84
CA LYS A 42 -1.54 -3.90 -12.22
C LYS A 42 -2.88 -3.20 -12.35
N GLY A 43 -2.92 -1.95 -11.92
CA GLY A 43 -4.13 -1.14 -11.94
C GLY A 43 -4.93 -1.19 -10.63
N PRO A 44 -5.95 -0.33 -10.53
CA PRO A 44 -6.77 -0.20 -9.33
C PRO A 44 -7.51 -1.50 -9.05
N ASP A 45 -7.44 -1.95 -7.80
CA ASP A 45 -8.10 -3.17 -7.35
C ASP A 45 -9.61 -3.07 -7.67
N PRO A 46 -10.21 -4.07 -8.35
CA PRO A 46 -11.63 -4.06 -8.70
C PRO A 46 -12.54 -3.90 -7.48
N ASP A 47 -12.07 -4.26 -6.28
CA ASP A 47 -12.80 -4.11 -5.03
C ASP A 47 -12.75 -2.67 -4.48
N MET A 48 -11.93 -1.76 -5.02
CA MET A 48 -11.87 -0.36 -4.57
C MET A 48 -13.22 0.33 -4.64
N VAL A 49 -14.02 0.06 -5.68
CA VAL A 49 -15.36 0.64 -5.84
C VAL A 49 -16.30 0.12 -4.75
N ALA A 50 -16.32 -1.20 -4.54
CA ALA A 50 -17.15 -1.82 -3.51
C ALA A 50 -16.75 -1.39 -2.09
N ILE A 51 -15.45 -1.24 -1.82
CA ILE A 51 -14.93 -0.76 -0.54
C ILE A 51 -15.29 0.72 -0.35
N ALA A 52 -15.18 1.55 -1.40
CA ALA A 52 -15.56 2.96 -1.33
C ALA A 52 -17.05 3.15 -1.03
N GLU A 53 -17.93 2.37 -1.67
CA GLU A 53 -19.37 2.37 -1.41
C GLU A 53 -19.67 1.95 0.03
N ARG A 54 -19.06 0.87 0.52
CA ARG A 54 -19.22 0.40 1.91
C ARG A 54 -18.69 1.41 2.93
N MET A 55 -17.62 2.13 2.60
CA MET A 55 -17.04 3.17 3.44
C MET A 55 -17.72 4.53 3.29
N ALA A 56 -18.72 4.70 2.40
CA ALA A 56 -19.41 5.97 2.20
C ALA A 56 -20.21 6.42 3.43
N THR A 57 -20.71 5.46 4.22
CA THR A 57 -21.51 5.72 5.44
C THR A 57 -20.66 6.03 6.67
N VAL A 58 -19.34 5.78 6.60
CA VAL A 58 -18.40 5.98 7.71
C VAL A 58 -17.90 7.43 7.70
N LYS A 59 -18.33 8.23 8.68
CA LYS A 59 -17.97 9.66 8.79
C LYS A 59 -16.50 9.91 9.14
N HIS A 60 -15.91 9.06 9.99
CA HIS A 60 -14.53 9.22 10.45
C HIS A 60 -13.73 7.96 10.17
N LYS A 61 -12.68 8.08 9.35
CA LYS A 61 -11.81 6.97 8.92
C LYS A 61 -10.44 7.21 9.53
N ILE A 62 -10.08 6.44 10.57
CA ILE A 62 -8.81 6.57 11.29
C ILE A 62 -7.90 5.42 10.84
N LEU A 63 -6.85 5.74 10.07
CA LEU A 63 -5.85 4.78 9.64
C LEU A 63 -4.63 4.87 10.58
N VAL A 64 -4.35 3.80 11.32
CA VAL A 64 -3.19 3.72 12.21
C VAL A 64 -2.10 2.87 11.54
N LEU A 65 -1.13 3.53 10.91
CA LEU A 65 0.06 2.89 10.34
C LEU A 65 1.16 2.79 11.39
N SER A 66 1.99 1.75 11.33
CA SER A 66 3.27 1.75 12.03
C SER A 66 4.30 0.99 11.21
N GLY A 67 5.51 1.55 11.17
CA GLY A 67 6.67 0.90 10.59
C GLY A 67 7.04 -0.41 11.29
N LYS A 68 8.00 -1.15 10.73
CA LYS A 68 8.44 -2.47 11.19
C LYS A 68 8.93 -2.39 12.65
N GLY A 69 8.06 -2.74 13.61
CA GLY A 69 8.39 -2.78 15.04
C GLY A 69 7.13 -2.73 15.91
N GLY A 70 6.85 -3.80 16.64
CA GLY A 70 5.62 -3.98 17.42
C GLY A 70 5.44 -2.97 18.56
N VAL A 71 4.61 -1.95 18.34
CA VAL A 71 4.14 -1.06 19.39
C VAL A 71 2.61 -0.89 19.29
N GLY A 72 1.88 -1.47 20.24
CA GLY A 72 0.58 -1.00 20.76
C GLY A 72 -0.63 -0.72 19.84
N LYS A 73 -0.60 -1.03 18.52
CA LYS A 73 -1.67 -0.65 17.56
C LYS A 73 -3.08 -1.02 18.03
N ASN A 74 -3.26 -2.24 18.52
CA ASN A 74 -4.56 -2.74 18.96
C ASN A 74 -5.03 -2.01 20.23
N THR A 75 -4.11 -1.73 21.17
CA THR A 75 -4.41 -0.99 22.40
C THR A 75 -4.82 0.45 22.11
N PHE A 76 -4.16 1.11 21.16
CA PHE A 76 -4.51 2.47 20.75
C PHE A 76 -5.85 2.53 20.00
N GLN A 77 -6.15 1.54 19.16
CA GLN A 77 -7.46 1.43 18.50
C GLN A 77 -8.60 1.21 19.50
N LEU A 78 -8.41 0.33 20.48
CA LEU A 78 -9.38 0.09 21.57
C LEU A 78 -9.63 1.35 22.41
N PHE A 79 -8.57 2.08 22.76
CA PHE A 79 -8.69 3.33 23.52
C PHE A 79 -9.47 4.41 22.75
N ASN A 80 -9.15 4.63 21.47
CA ASN A 80 -9.86 5.60 20.65
C ASN A 80 -11.33 5.21 20.42
N ALA A 81 -11.62 3.93 20.22
CA ALA A 81 -13.00 3.45 20.07
C ALA A 81 -13.82 3.70 21.34
N TRP A 82 -13.25 3.48 22.52
CA TRP A 82 -13.93 3.71 23.80
C TRP A 82 -14.21 5.20 24.05
N MET A 83 -13.26 6.08 23.70
CA MET A 83 -13.42 7.54 23.84
C MET A 83 -14.49 8.11 22.89
N LEU A 84 -14.65 7.57 21.69
CA LEU A 84 -15.68 8.02 20.75
C LEU A 84 -17.10 7.56 21.13
N LEU A 85 -17.23 6.62 22.07
CA LEU A 85 -18.51 6.06 22.54
C LEU A 85 -18.98 6.66 23.87
N MET A 86 -18.16 7.45 24.55
CA MET A 86 -18.55 8.27 25.71
C MET A 86 -18.90 9.69 25.29
#